data_AF-A0A7W1EPB3-F1
#
_entry.id   AF-A0A7W1EPB3-F1
#
_cell.length_a   1.000
_cell.length_b   1.000
_cell.length_c   1.000
_cell.angle_alpha   90.00
_cell.angle_beta   90.00
_cell.angle_gamma   90.00
#
_symmetry.space_group_name_H-M   'P 1'
#
loop_
_entity.id
_entity.type
_entity.pdbx_description
1 polymer ?
#
loop_
_entity_poly.entity_id
_entity_poly.type
_entity_poly.pdbx_seq_one_letter_code
_entity_poly.pdbx_strand_id
1 'polypeptide(L)'
;MDPRQLVGPLREEPTRTKQIEYFAFGGTKLSRKGAIEVPGGPESLAIDSGRGRAYTHTWDDATVVIDLAKHKEIARWKNGCAASRGIAFDEAHGFLFVGCEEGKATALDVVHDGKQLGSVETGKGVDIIAFAPTLSHLYVPGGDSATLTIIGIDSRWEGSACSAPSRPRKTRTA
;
A
#
# COMPACT_ATOMS: atom_id res chain seq x y z
N MET A 1 -9.13 50.72 14.19
CA MET A 1 -9.63 49.34 14.14
C MET A 1 -8.43 48.45 13.89
N ASP A 2 -8.07 47.60 14.86
CA ASP A 2 -6.89 46.72 14.76
C ASP A 2 -7.22 45.52 13.86
N PRO A 3 -6.53 45.32 12.72
CA PRO A 3 -6.78 44.20 11.82
C PRO A 3 -6.39 42.82 12.41
N ARG A 4 -5.87 42.74 13.64
CA ARG A 4 -5.46 41.49 14.29
C ARG A 4 -6.57 40.73 15.04
N GLN A 5 -7.83 41.19 15.02
CA GLN A 5 -8.93 40.55 15.76
C GLN A 5 -9.88 39.66 14.93
N LEU A 6 -9.55 39.31 13.68
CA LEU A 6 -10.43 38.50 12.81
C LEU A 6 -10.04 37.04 12.61
N VAL A 7 -9.20 36.47 13.47
CA VAL A 7 -8.91 35.02 13.42
C VAL A 7 -9.39 34.40 14.73
N GLY A 8 -10.60 33.85 14.71
CA GLY A 8 -11.05 32.96 15.78
C GLY A 8 -10.12 31.75 15.88
N PRO A 9 -10.04 31.08 17.06
CA PRO A 9 -9.17 29.92 17.21
C PRO A 9 -9.50 28.90 16.12
N LEU A 10 -8.46 28.41 15.44
CA LEU A 10 -8.59 27.24 14.56
C LEU A 10 -9.28 26.17 15.40
N ARG A 11 -10.49 25.76 14.99
CA ARG A 11 -11.16 24.63 15.64
C ARG A 11 -10.19 23.46 15.56
N GLU A 12 -9.75 22.94 16.71
CA GLU A 12 -9.09 21.64 16.74
C GLU A 12 -10.07 20.65 16.13
N GLU A 13 -9.77 20.18 14.92
CA GLU A 13 -10.46 19.04 14.36
C GLU A 13 -10.33 17.90 15.39
N PRO A 14 -11.44 17.29 15.83
CA PRO A 14 -11.37 16.16 16.74
C PRO A 14 -10.40 15.16 16.13
N THR A 15 -9.45 14.66 16.92
CA THR A 15 -8.45 13.67 16.48
C THR A 15 -9.18 12.51 15.81
N ARG A 16 -9.26 12.54 14.48
CA ARG A 16 -9.96 11.51 13.74
C ARG A 16 -9.23 10.21 13.99
N THR A 17 -9.95 9.24 14.55
CA THR A 17 -9.46 7.89 14.73
C THR A 17 -8.91 7.40 13.39
N LYS A 18 -7.65 6.95 13.41
CA LYS A 18 -6.96 6.37 12.27
C LYS A 18 -7.73 5.11 11.85
N GLN A 19 -8.45 5.16 10.73
CA GLN A 19 -9.48 4.17 10.42
C GLN A 19 -9.68 3.97 8.92
N ILE A 20 -10.21 2.80 8.56
CA ILE A 20 -10.82 2.53 7.26
C ILE A 20 -12.33 2.71 7.41
N GLU A 21 -12.97 3.40 6.48
CA GLU A 21 -14.43 3.52 6.43
C GLU A 21 -14.98 2.64 5.32
N TYR A 22 -16.06 1.89 5.62
CA TYR A 22 -16.73 1.07 4.63
C TYR A 22 -18.17 1.55 4.41
N PHE A 23 -18.57 1.51 3.15
CA PHE A 23 -19.82 2.03 2.67
C PHE A 23 -20.54 0.96 1.86
N ALA A 24 -21.87 1.00 1.84
CA ALA A 24 -22.66 0.23 0.89
C ALA A 24 -23.28 1.16 -0.15
N PHE A 25 -23.30 0.68 -1.38
CA PHE A 25 -23.94 1.34 -2.51
C PHE A 25 -25.34 0.74 -2.73
N GLY A 26 -26.36 1.59 -2.83
CA GLY A 26 -27.72 1.18 -3.12
C GLY A 26 -28.36 2.16 -4.12
N GLY A 27 -28.65 1.67 -5.33
CA GLY A 27 -29.13 2.52 -6.43
C GLY A 27 -28.06 3.52 -6.85
N THR A 28 -28.26 4.81 -6.55
CA THR A 28 -27.30 5.89 -6.82
C THR A 28 -26.70 6.48 -5.53
N LYS A 29 -26.98 5.88 -4.37
CA LYS A 29 -26.60 6.42 -3.06
C LYS A 29 -25.53 5.58 -2.39
N LEU A 30 -24.49 6.26 -1.90
CA LEU A 30 -23.51 5.71 -0.99
C LEU A 30 -23.95 5.94 0.46
N SER A 31 -23.89 4.92 1.31
CA SER A 31 -24.22 5.01 2.73
C SER A 31 -23.10 4.43 3.58
N ARG A 32 -22.59 5.21 4.55
CA ARG A 32 -21.57 4.75 5.49
C ARG A 32 -22.16 3.63 6.35
N LYS A 33 -21.46 2.50 6.42
CA LYS A 33 -21.89 1.33 7.20
C LYS A 33 -21.09 1.15 8.49
N GLY A 34 -19.85 1.65 8.52
CA GLY A 34 -19.06 1.67 9.74
C GLY A 34 -17.63 2.09 9.47
N ALA A 35 -16.77 1.80 10.46
CA ALA A 35 -15.34 1.95 10.34
C ALA A 35 -14.61 0.79 11.02
N ILE A 36 -13.36 0.60 10.61
CA ILE A 36 -12.40 -0.33 11.16
C ILE A 36 -11.24 0.52 11.68
N GLU A 37 -11.02 0.52 12.99
CA GLU A 37 -9.87 1.21 13.57
C GLU A 37 -8.58 0.50 13.16
N VAL A 38 -7.58 1.29 12.75
CA VAL A 38 -6.25 0.82 12.37
C VAL A 38 -5.22 1.68 13.09
N PRO A 39 -4.78 1.28 14.30
CA PRO A 39 -3.71 1.98 14.99
C PRO A 39 -2.47 2.10 14.09
N GLY A 40 -1.90 3.31 14.01
CA GLY A 40 -0.84 3.65 13.06
C GLY A 40 -1.34 4.32 11.77
N GLY A 41 -2.60 4.07 11.37
CA GLY A 41 -3.18 4.61 10.14
C GLY A 41 -3.10 3.60 9.02
N PRO A 42 -4.21 3.35 8.30
CA PRO A 42 -4.14 2.51 7.12
C PRO A 42 -3.41 3.24 6.00
N GLU A 43 -2.58 2.52 5.27
CA GLU A 43 -1.98 2.97 4.04
C GLU A 43 -2.08 1.88 2.96
N SER A 44 -2.62 2.29 1.80
CA SER A 44 -3.06 1.39 0.73
C SER A 44 -4.06 0.29 1.17
N LEU A 45 -4.59 -0.48 0.20
CA LEU A 45 -5.50 -1.60 0.49
C LEU A 45 -5.42 -2.65 -0.62
N ALA A 46 -5.28 -3.93 -0.24
CA ALA A 46 -5.47 -5.08 -1.11
C ALA A 46 -6.57 -6.00 -0.57
N ILE A 47 -7.37 -6.59 -1.45
CA ILE A 47 -8.43 -7.53 -1.10
C ILE A 47 -8.02 -8.93 -1.53
N ASP A 48 -8.08 -9.88 -0.60
CA ASP A 48 -8.01 -11.31 -0.86
C ASP A 48 -9.42 -11.89 -0.71
N SER A 49 -10.10 -11.98 -1.84
CA SER A 49 -11.47 -12.44 -1.89
C SER A 49 -11.58 -13.93 -1.56
N GLY A 50 -10.61 -14.74 -2.01
CA GLY A 50 -10.56 -16.17 -1.74
C GLY A 50 -10.46 -16.53 -0.26
N ARG A 51 -9.76 -15.71 0.55
CA ARG A 51 -9.60 -15.93 2.00
C ARG A 51 -10.54 -15.07 2.85
N GLY A 52 -11.32 -14.18 2.25
CA GLY A 52 -12.16 -13.22 2.98
C GLY A 52 -11.32 -12.27 3.85
N ARG A 53 -10.21 -11.79 3.30
CA ARG A 53 -9.25 -10.89 3.98
C ARG A 53 -9.04 -9.61 3.21
N ALA A 54 -8.66 -8.57 3.92
CA ALA A 54 -8.01 -7.41 3.34
C ALA A 54 -6.67 -7.15 4.04
N TYR A 55 -5.76 -6.52 3.32
CA TYR A 55 -4.46 -6.13 3.82
C TYR A 55 -4.27 -4.64 3.62
N THR A 56 -3.74 -3.97 4.63
CA THR A 56 -3.32 -2.56 4.57
C THR A 56 -2.00 -2.43 5.30
N HIS A 57 -1.22 -1.41 5.01
CA HIS A 57 -0.02 -1.13 5.79
C HIS A 57 -0.31 -0.10 6.88
N THR A 58 0.62 0.03 7.82
CA THR A 58 0.83 1.32 8.47
C THR A 58 1.81 2.15 7.66
N TRP A 59 1.86 3.44 7.93
CA TRP A 59 2.86 4.34 7.34
C TRP A 59 4.32 4.01 7.72
N ASP A 60 4.51 3.01 8.59
CA ASP A 60 5.78 2.62 9.20
C ASP A 60 6.23 1.24 8.66
N ASP A 61 6.15 0.17 9.47
CA ASP A 61 6.76 -1.14 9.20
C ASP A 61 5.81 -2.34 9.35
N ALA A 62 4.50 -2.09 9.39
CA ALA A 62 3.51 -3.12 9.66
C ALA A 62 2.52 -3.33 8.52
N THR A 63 2.18 -4.59 8.26
CA THR A 63 0.98 -4.99 7.50
C THR A 63 -0.09 -5.43 8.47
N VAL A 64 -1.28 -4.87 8.32
CA VAL A 64 -2.48 -5.19 9.07
C VAL A 64 -3.38 -6.10 8.24
N VAL A 65 -3.86 -7.18 8.85
CA VAL A 65 -4.78 -8.14 8.25
C VAL A 65 -6.17 -7.91 8.82
N ILE A 66 -7.14 -7.76 7.93
CA ILE A 66 -8.53 -7.44 8.26
C ILE A 66 -9.41 -8.61 7.85
N ASP A 67 -10.26 -9.06 8.75
CA ASP A 67 -11.36 -9.98 8.42
C ASP A 67 -12.51 -9.19 7.81
N LEU A 68 -12.85 -9.50 6.56
CA LEU A 68 -13.87 -8.77 5.80
C LEU A 68 -15.28 -8.99 6.33
N ALA A 69 -15.58 -10.16 6.93
CA ALA A 69 -16.92 -10.43 7.46
C ALA A 69 -17.13 -9.75 8.81
N LYS A 70 -16.08 -9.69 9.63
CA LYS A 70 -16.11 -9.11 10.98
C LYS A 70 -15.79 -7.62 11.01
N HIS A 71 -15.28 -7.07 9.91
CA HIS A 71 -14.80 -5.69 9.81
C HIS A 71 -13.81 -5.34 10.94
N LYS A 72 -12.79 -6.19 11.12
CA LYS A 72 -11.86 -6.07 12.25
C LYS A 72 -10.44 -6.48 11.85
N GLU A 73 -9.46 -5.76 12.38
CA GLU A 73 -8.07 -6.22 12.43
C GLU A 73 -7.97 -7.55 13.21
N ILE A 74 -7.36 -8.56 12.59
CA ILE A 74 -7.17 -9.89 13.18
C ILE A 74 -5.70 -10.27 13.34
N ALA A 75 -4.79 -9.60 12.64
CA ALA A 75 -3.36 -9.81 12.76
C ALA A 75 -2.57 -8.58 12.32
N ARG A 76 -1.32 -8.52 12.76
CA ARG A 76 -0.35 -7.49 12.38
C ARG A 76 1.01 -8.14 12.20
N TRP A 77 1.63 -7.93 11.03
CA TRP A 77 2.89 -8.54 10.63
C TRP A 77 3.93 -7.46 10.37
N LYS A 78 5.20 -7.73 10.70
CA LYS A 78 6.29 -6.88 10.22
C LYS A 78 6.43 -7.07 8.72
N ASN A 79 6.49 -5.96 7.98
CA ASN A 79 6.55 -5.99 6.52
C ASN A 79 7.96 -5.77 5.96
N GLY A 80 8.90 -5.43 6.83
CA GLY A 80 10.30 -5.23 6.48
C GLY A 80 10.62 -3.86 5.90
N CYS A 81 9.66 -2.95 5.74
CA CYS A 81 9.90 -1.55 5.38
C CYS A 81 10.26 -0.71 6.63
N ALA A 82 10.89 0.44 6.41
CA ALA A 82 10.93 1.53 7.39
C ALA A 82 9.74 2.47 7.21
N ALA A 83 9.29 2.64 5.96
CA ALA A 83 8.12 3.43 5.59
C ALA A 83 7.33 2.76 4.45
N SER A 84 6.34 1.93 4.79
CA SER A 84 5.50 1.24 3.81
C SER A 84 4.48 2.17 3.16
N ARG A 85 4.32 2.04 1.84
CA ARG A 85 3.38 2.80 1.01
C ARG A 85 2.49 1.85 0.22
N GLY A 86 2.95 1.43 -0.96
CA GLY A 86 2.18 0.65 -1.91
C GLY A 86 1.99 -0.80 -1.50
N ILE A 87 0.86 -1.36 -1.92
CA ILE A 87 0.51 -2.76 -1.73
C ILE A 87 0.07 -3.38 -3.06
N ALA A 88 0.52 -4.59 -3.34
CA ALA A 88 0.00 -5.41 -4.44
C ALA A 88 -0.11 -6.86 -3.97
N PHE A 89 -1.00 -7.63 -4.60
CA PHE A 89 -1.29 -8.99 -4.15
C PHE A 89 -1.33 -9.96 -5.32
N ASP A 90 -0.61 -11.07 -5.17
CA ASP A 90 -0.71 -12.25 -6.00
C ASP A 90 -1.58 -13.29 -5.28
N GLU A 91 -2.88 -13.30 -5.58
CA GLU A 91 -3.85 -14.18 -4.94
C GLU A 91 -3.56 -15.66 -5.20
N ALA A 92 -2.98 -15.99 -6.36
CA ALA A 92 -2.71 -17.36 -6.77
C ALA A 92 -1.62 -18.00 -5.90
N HIS A 93 -0.54 -17.27 -5.63
CA HIS A 93 0.55 -17.75 -4.78
C HIS A 93 0.40 -17.37 -3.30
N GLY A 94 -0.46 -16.40 -2.98
CA GLY A 94 -0.58 -15.85 -1.63
C GLY A 94 0.58 -14.92 -1.27
N PHE A 95 1.14 -14.21 -2.25
CA PHE A 95 2.23 -13.25 -2.01
C PHE A 95 1.67 -11.84 -1.92
N LEU A 96 1.91 -11.19 -0.77
CA LEU A 96 1.60 -9.79 -0.56
C LEU A 96 2.88 -8.97 -0.72
N PHE A 97 2.89 -8.12 -1.73
CA PHE A 97 4.02 -7.23 -2.02
C PHE A 97 3.84 -5.91 -1.29
N VAL A 98 4.95 -5.40 -0.75
CA VAL A 98 5.00 -4.14 -0.01
C VAL A 98 6.04 -3.23 -0.65
N GLY A 99 5.61 -2.05 -1.06
CA GLY A 99 6.48 -0.99 -1.54
C GLY A 99 6.96 -0.15 -0.37
N CYS A 100 8.27 0.04 -0.26
CA CYS A 100 8.88 0.81 0.81
C CYS A 100 9.47 2.11 0.27
N GLU A 101 9.06 3.25 0.83
CA GLU A 101 9.50 4.58 0.39
C GLU A 101 11.02 4.71 0.35
N GLU A 102 11.73 4.03 1.28
CA GLU A 102 13.19 4.06 1.37
C GLU A 102 13.94 3.44 0.17
N GLY A 103 13.21 2.82 -0.76
CA GLY A 103 13.76 2.33 -2.04
C GLY A 103 13.89 0.83 -2.13
N LYS A 104 12.91 0.06 -1.65
CA LYS A 104 12.87 -1.40 -1.84
C LYS A 104 11.44 -1.91 -1.96
N ALA A 105 11.30 -3.14 -2.41
CA ALA A 105 10.06 -3.91 -2.28
C ALA A 105 10.31 -5.17 -1.45
N THR A 106 9.34 -5.58 -0.63
CA THR A 106 9.35 -6.85 0.11
C THR A 106 8.16 -7.72 -0.29
N ALA A 107 8.24 -9.01 0.03
CA ALA A 107 7.12 -9.94 -0.13
C ALA A 107 6.85 -10.69 1.16
N LEU A 108 5.56 -10.84 1.49
CA LEU A 108 5.06 -11.62 2.62
C LEU A 108 4.23 -12.79 2.11
N ASP A 109 4.36 -13.94 2.77
CA ASP A 109 3.53 -15.12 2.55
C ASP A 109 2.31 -15.06 3.47
N VAL A 110 1.14 -14.82 2.88
CA VAL A 110 -0.10 -14.68 3.66
C VAL A 110 -0.66 -16.01 4.17
N VAL A 111 -0.21 -17.14 3.61
CA VAL A 111 -0.61 -18.49 4.04
C VAL A 111 0.18 -18.91 5.28
N HIS A 112 1.38 -18.38 5.46
CA HIS A 112 2.25 -18.65 6.60
C HIS A 112 2.39 -17.43 7.52
N ASP A 113 1.25 -16.86 7.92
CA ASP A 113 1.14 -15.79 8.92
C ASP A 113 2.04 -14.56 8.65
N GLY A 114 2.15 -14.18 7.37
CA GLY A 114 2.90 -13.00 6.96
C GLY A 114 4.41 -13.17 7.02
N LYS A 115 4.90 -14.42 6.95
CA LYS A 115 6.34 -14.70 6.89
C LYS A 115 6.96 -13.92 5.73
N GLN A 116 7.99 -13.14 6.03
CA GLN A 116 8.75 -12.42 5.00
C GLN A 116 9.52 -13.42 4.13
N LEU A 117 9.30 -13.33 2.82
CA LEU A 117 9.95 -14.16 1.81
C LEU A 117 11.29 -13.56 1.37
N GLY A 118 11.38 -12.23 1.34
CA GLY A 118 12.62 -11.50 1.03
C GLY A 118 12.35 -10.07 0.59
N SER A 119 13.37 -9.43 -0.01
CA SER A 119 13.31 -8.06 -0.50
C SER A 119 14.19 -7.84 -1.72
N VAL A 120 13.86 -6.81 -2.50
CA VAL A 120 14.60 -6.38 -3.69
C VAL A 120 14.82 -4.87 -3.61
N GLU A 121 16.05 -4.42 -3.80
CA GLU A 121 16.39 -2.99 -3.87
C GLU A 121 15.82 -2.35 -5.14
N THR A 122 15.36 -1.11 -5.02
CA THR A 122 14.71 -0.34 -6.09
C THR A 122 15.14 1.13 -6.05
N GLY A 123 14.45 2.01 -6.77
CA GLY A 123 14.62 3.45 -6.60
C GLY A 123 13.86 3.99 -5.39
N LYS A 124 14.39 5.03 -4.74
CA LYS A 124 13.74 5.74 -3.62
C LYS A 124 12.45 6.45 -4.05
N GLY A 125 11.59 6.72 -3.06
CA GLY A 125 10.32 7.40 -3.25
C GLY A 125 9.25 6.47 -3.82
N VAL A 126 9.24 5.20 -3.39
CA VAL A 126 8.17 4.26 -3.76
C VAL A 126 6.87 4.70 -3.11
N ASP A 127 5.83 4.86 -3.91
CA ASP A 127 4.47 5.14 -3.45
C ASP A 127 3.57 3.97 -3.83
N ILE A 128 2.92 3.98 -5.00
CA ILE A 128 2.04 2.89 -5.46
C ILE A 128 2.82 1.85 -6.28
N ILE A 129 2.55 0.56 -6.03
CA ILE A 129 3.08 -0.59 -6.79
C ILE A 129 1.94 -1.35 -7.47
N ALA A 130 2.26 -2.11 -8.53
CA ALA A 130 1.26 -2.90 -9.25
C ALA A 130 1.82 -4.27 -9.66
N PHE A 131 1.03 -5.32 -9.44
CA PHE A 131 1.35 -6.68 -9.90
C PHE A 131 0.50 -7.03 -11.12
N ALA A 132 1.13 -7.61 -12.15
CA ALA A 132 0.48 -8.11 -13.35
C ALA A 132 0.55 -9.64 -13.38
N PRO A 133 -0.53 -10.36 -13.00
CA PRO A 133 -0.49 -11.82 -12.86
C PRO A 133 -0.18 -12.56 -14.16
N THR A 134 -0.62 -12.05 -15.31
CA THR A 134 -0.39 -12.69 -16.62
C THR A 134 1.06 -12.62 -17.08
N LEU A 135 1.83 -11.67 -16.55
CA LEU A 135 3.27 -11.52 -16.82
C LEU A 135 4.13 -12.00 -15.66
N SER A 136 3.51 -12.32 -14.52
CA SER A 136 4.18 -12.50 -13.24
C SER A 136 5.18 -11.39 -12.93
N HIS A 137 4.79 -10.13 -13.16
CA HIS A 137 5.66 -8.97 -12.96
C HIS A 137 5.13 -8.04 -11.88
N LEU A 138 6.00 -7.65 -10.96
CA LEU A 138 5.77 -6.54 -10.04
C LEU A 138 6.46 -5.27 -10.57
N TYR A 139 5.70 -4.18 -10.64
CA TYR A 139 6.15 -2.88 -11.08
C TYR A 139 6.28 -1.94 -9.88
N VAL A 140 7.49 -1.42 -9.66
CA VAL A 140 7.85 -0.60 -8.50
C VAL A 140 8.45 0.73 -8.97
N PRO A 141 7.64 1.80 -9.03
CA PRO A 141 8.12 3.14 -9.35
C PRO A 141 8.90 3.73 -8.17
N GLY A 142 10.10 4.24 -8.41
CA GLY A 142 10.83 5.07 -7.46
C GLY A 142 10.72 6.54 -7.87
N GLY A 143 9.79 7.28 -7.26
CA GLY A 143 9.45 8.65 -7.63
C GLY A 143 10.63 9.61 -7.52
N ASP A 144 11.33 9.59 -6.39
CA ASP A 144 12.51 10.44 -6.15
C ASP A 144 13.67 10.11 -7.08
N SER A 145 13.79 8.83 -7.44
CA SER A 145 14.87 8.33 -8.30
C SER A 145 14.53 8.42 -9.80
N ALA A 146 13.30 8.76 -10.17
CA ALA A 146 12.80 8.73 -11.54
C ALA A 146 13.04 7.37 -12.25
N THR A 147 12.83 6.26 -11.54
CA THR A 147 13.05 4.90 -12.07
C THR A 147 11.77 4.06 -12.00
N LEU A 148 11.71 3.03 -12.85
CA LEU A 148 10.76 1.94 -12.73
C LEU A 148 11.52 0.62 -12.67
N THR A 149 11.45 -0.04 -11.51
CA THR A 149 11.96 -1.41 -11.36
C THR A 149 10.85 -2.39 -11.74
N ILE A 150 11.19 -3.39 -12.55
CA ILE A 150 10.31 -4.52 -12.87
C ILE A 150 10.93 -5.76 -12.27
N ILE A 151 10.17 -6.47 -11.44
CA ILE A 151 10.61 -7.68 -10.74
C ILE A 151 9.82 -8.85 -11.30
N GLY A 152 10.53 -9.84 -11.85
CA GLY A 152 9.93 -11.11 -12.23
C GLY A 152 9.63 -11.94 -10.98
N ILE A 153 8.38 -12.40 -10.87
CA ILE A 153 7.91 -13.24 -9.77
C ILE A 153 7.78 -14.66 -10.28
N ASP A 154 8.41 -15.60 -9.59
CA ASP A 154 8.21 -17.02 -9.81
C ASP A 154 7.46 -17.65 -8.65
N SER A 155 7.19 -18.96 -8.77
CA SER A 155 6.51 -19.73 -7.71
C SER A 155 7.30 -19.84 -6.39
N ARG A 156 8.52 -19.29 -6.31
CA ARG A 156 9.43 -19.36 -5.17
C ARG A 156 10.03 -18.01 -4.75
N TRP A 157 9.41 -16.86 -5.00
CA TRP A 157 10.01 -15.55 -4.65
C TRP A 157 11.51 -15.41 -5.01
N GLU A 158 12.03 -16.09 -6.05
CA GLU A 158 13.38 -15.81 -6.54
C GLU A 158 13.31 -14.60 -7.47
N GLY A 159 13.02 -13.44 -6.88
CA GLY A 159 12.82 -12.19 -7.60
C GLY A 159 14.07 -11.76 -8.36
N SER A 160 14.03 -11.80 -9.69
CA SER A 160 15.06 -11.20 -10.54
C SER A 160 14.62 -9.79 -10.96
N ALA A 161 15.41 -8.77 -10.59
CA ALA A 161 15.10 -7.37 -10.87
C ALA A 161 15.72 -6.89 -12.19
N CYS A 162 14.94 -6.21 -13.02
CA CYS A 162 15.42 -5.47 -14.16
C CYS A 162 14.97 -4.01 -14.05
N SER A 163 15.92 -3.08 -13.99
CA SER A 163 15.62 -1.64 -13.88
C SER A 163 15.59 -1.00 -15.26
N ALA A 164 14.47 -0.36 -15.60
CA ALA A 164 14.35 0.45 -16.81
C ALA A 164 14.47 1.94 -16.46
N PRO A 165 15.38 2.71 -17.08
CA PRO A 165 15.43 4.15 -16.88
C PRO A 165 14.19 4.81 -17.50
N SER A 166 13.50 5.68 -16.76
CA SER A 166 12.47 6.52 -17.35
C SER A 166 13.17 7.67 -18.11
N ARG A 167 13.01 7.75 -19.44
CA ARG A 167 13.51 8.90 -20.21
C ARG A 167 12.54 10.07 -20.03
N PRO A 168 12.96 11.25 -19.57
CA PRO A 168 12.13 12.44 -19.68
C PRO A 168 11.88 12.74 -21.15
N ARG A 169 10.62 12.87 -21.53
CA ARG A 169 10.20 13.26 -22.87
C ARG A 169 10.71 14.68 -23.12
N LYS A 170 11.78 14.84 -23.91
CA LYS A 170 12.16 16.16 -24.43
C LYS A 170 10.96 16.68 -25.23
N THR A 171 10.35 17.76 -24.78
CA THR A 171 9.40 18.54 -25.59
C THR A 171 10.17 19.02 -26.82
N ARG A 172 9.76 18.52 -27.99
CA ARG A 172 10.26 19.00 -29.28
C ARG A 172 9.51 20.29 -29.57
N THR A 173 10.08 21.43 -29.17
CA THR A 173 9.63 22.73 -29.68
C THR A 173 9.96 22.77 -31.17
N ALA A 174 8.96 23.16 -31.97
CA ALA A 174 9.00 23.20 -33.43
C ALA A 174 10.02 24.22 -33.96
#